data_AF-A0A498SU28-F1
#
_entry.id   AF-A0A498SU28-F1
#
_cell.length_a   1.000
_cell.length_b   1.000
_cell.length_c   1.000
_cell.angle_alpha   90.00
_cell.angle_beta   90.00
_cell.angle_gamma   90.00
#
_symmetry.space_group_name_H-M   'P 1'
#
loop_
_entity.id
_entity.type
_entity.pdbx_description
1 polymer ?
#
loop_
_entity_poly.entity_id
_entity_poly.type
_entity_poly.pdbx_seq_one_letter_code
_entity_poly.pdbx_strand_id
1 'polypeptide(L)'
;MVLDLMETDLHQIIHSRQDLTNQHYQYFLYQILRGLKYLHSVDIVHRDLKPSNLLVNSDCLLKIGDFGMARLIEQRLDDQNALLNDNYMTQYVSTRWYRAPELLFSLIDYDTKVDIWSAGCIFAEMLLRRQLFPGKDAGSQVKIIVYYLGTPEKDVMERISSNLIIR
;
A
#
# COMPACT_ATOMS: atom_id res chain seq x y z
N MET A 1 -8.73 -18.77 14.86
CA MET A 1 -9.61 -17.94 14.01
C MET A 1 -10.12 -18.84 12.90
N VAL A 2 -11.43 -18.82 12.62
CA VAL A 2 -12.02 -19.54 11.46
C VAL A 2 -12.37 -18.47 10.43
N LEU A 3 -11.86 -18.61 9.21
CA LEU A 3 -12.07 -17.68 8.08
C LEU A 3 -12.46 -18.44 6.82
N ASP A 4 -12.93 -17.71 5.81
CA ASP A 4 -13.13 -18.24 4.47
C ASP A 4 -11.82 -18.82 3.91
N LEU A 5 -11.91 -19.97 3.24
CA LEU A 5 -10.79 -20.53 2.50
C LEU A 5 -10.58 -19.70 1.22
N MET A 6 -9.37 -19.18 1.06
CA MET A 6 -8.91 -18.51 -0.15
C MET A 6 -7.70 -19.29 -0.66
N GLU A 7 -7.80 -19.92 -1.83
CA GLU A 7 -6.81 -20.89 -2.32
C GLU A 7 -5.45 -20.25 -2.66
N THR A 8 -5.45 -18.97 -3.02
CA THR A 8 -4.23 -18.27 -3.44
C THR A 8 -4.31 -16.78 -3.09
N ASP A 9 -3.29 -16.03 -3.51
CA ASP A 9 -3.24 -14.59 -3.43
C ASP A 9 -2.91 -13.98 -4.80
N LEU A 10 -3.12 -12.68 -4.92
CA LEU A 10 -2.90 -11.98 -6.18
C LEU A 10 -1.41 -11.96 -6.58
N HIS A 11 -0.47 -12.07 -5.63
CA HIS A 11 0.96 -12.17 -5.95
C HIS A 11 1.23 -13.45 -6.75
N GLN A 12 0.75 -14.59 -6.27
CA GLN A 12 0.89 -15.87 -6.97
C GLN A 12 0.26 -15.82 -8.36
N ILE A 13 -0.94 -15.23 -8.49
CA ILE A 13 -1.62 -15.10 -9.79
C ILE A 13 -0.79 -14.25 -10.76
N ILE A 14 -0.33 -13.07 -10.33
CA ILE A 14 0.45 -12.15 -11.18
C ILE A 14 1.75 -12.82 -11.66
N HIS A 15 2.46 -13.54 -10.80
CA HIS A 15 3.78 -14.11 -11.12
C HIS A 15 3.72 -15.55 -11.65
N SER A 16 2.52 -16.10 -11.84
CA SER A 16 2.32 -17.41 -12.46
C SER A 16 2.35 -17.35 -14.00
N ARG A 17 2.29 -18.53 -14.63
CA ARG A 17 2.09 -18.68 -16.09
C ARG A 17 0.62 -18.51 -16.51
N GLN A 18 -0.28 -18.22 -15.59
CA GLN A 18 -1.70 -18.03 -15.90
C GLN A 18 -1.89 -16.73 -16.68
N ASP A 19 -2.60 -16.80 -17.80
CA ASP A 19 -2.95 -15.63 -18.59
C ASP A 19 -3.95 -14.74 -17.84
N LEU A 20 -3.68 -13.44 -17.83
CA LEU A 20 -4.57 -12.41 -17.29
C LEU A 20 -5.07 -11.59 -18.45
N THR A 21 -6.38 -11.57 -18.60
CA THR A 21 -7.09 -10.80 -19.62
C THR A 21 -7.50 -9.43 -19.06
N ASN A 22 -7.91 -8.52 -19.94
CA ASN A 22 -8.45 -7.21 -19.52
C ASN A 22 -9.61 -7.32 -18.54
N GLN A 23 -10.44 -8.36 -18.67
CA GLN A 23 -11.55 -8.62 -17.74
C GLN A 23 -11.02 -8.96 -16.33
N HIS A 24 -9.94 -9.74 -16.22
CA HIS A 24 -9.32 -10.01 -14.92
C HIS A 24 -8.77 -8.73 -14.28
N TYR A 25 -8.07 -7.89 -15.04
CA TYR A 25 -7.55 -6.62 -14.53
C TYR A 25 -8.66 -5.71 -14.00
N GLN A 26 -9.74 -5.55 -14.79
CA GLN A 26 -10.90 -4.75 -14.41
C GLN A 26 -11.61 -5.32 -13.19
N TYR A 27 -11.78 -6.64 -13.13
CA TYR A 27 -12.52 -7.30 -12.06
C TYR A 27 -11.75 -7.28 -10.73
N PHE A 28 -10.45 -7.55 -10.74
CA PHE A 28 -9.63 -7.45 -9.53
C PHE A 28 -9.52 -6.01 -9.05
N LEU A 29 -9.26 -5.05 -9.94
CA LEU A 29 -9.22 -3.63 -9.55
C LEU A 29 -10.55 -3.16 -8.96
N TYR A 30 -11.68 -3.54 -9.57
CA TYR A 30 -13.00 -3.24 -9.05
C TYR A 30 -13.20 -3.79 -7.63
N GLN A 31 -12.85 -5.05 -7.38
CA GLN A 31 -13.01 -5.68 -6.07
C GLN A 31 -12.11 -5.02 -5.00
N ILE A 32 -10.86 -4.67 -5.35
CA ILE A 32 -9.95 -3.93 -4.47
C ILE A 32 -10.56 -2.57 -4.09
N LEU A 33 -10.98 -1.77 -5.09
CA LEU A 33 -11.54 -0.44 -4.85
C LEU A 33 -12.87 -0.49 -4.10
N ARG A 34 -13.68 -1.53 -4.33
CA ARG A 34 -14.92 -1.77 -3.57
C ARG A 34 -14.64 -2.06 -2.10
N GLY A 35 -13.63 -2.89 -1.80
CA GLY A 35 -13.20 -3.16 -0.43
C GLY A 35 -12.64 -1.91 0.25
N LEU A 36 -11.80 -1.16 -0.45
CA LEU A 36 -11.25 0.11 0.05
C LEU A 36 -12.33 1.15 0.32
N LYS A 37 -13.30 1.31 -0.58
CA LYS A 37 -14.45 2.21 -0.36
C LYS A 37 -15.15 1.91 0.96
N TYR A 38 -15.33 0.63 1.29
CA TYR A 38 -15.95 0.23 2.56
C TYR A 38 -15.05 0.62 3.75
N LEU A 39 -13.77 0.23 3.75
CA LEU A 39 -12.83 0.55 4.83
C LEU A 39 -12.69 2.05 5.07
N HIS A 40 -12.55 2.82 3.98
CA HIS A 40 -12.39 4.27 4.03
C HIS A 40 -13.67 4.98 4.49
N SER A 41 -14.85 4.37 4.29
CA SER A 41 -16.12 4.93 4.80
C SER A 41 -16.29 4.80 6.32
N VAL A 42 -15.47 3.98 6.96
CA VAL A 42 -15.43 3.77 8.42
C VAL A 42 -14.07 4.16 9.00
N ASP A 43 -13.36 5.07 8.31
CA ASP A 43 -12.10 5.66 8.76
C ASP A 43 -10.98 4.64 9.07
N ILE A 44 -10.96 3.51 8.38
CA ILE A 44 -9.88 2.52 8.46
C ILE A 44 -8.94 2.71 7.27
N VAL A 45 -7.65 2.89 7.57
CA VAL A 45 -6.55 2.88 6.58
C VAL A 45 -5.78 1.58 6.72
N HIS A 46 -5.56 0.85 5.62
CA HIS A 46 -4.89 -0.45 5.65
C HIS A 46 -3.37 -0.35 5.79
N ARG A 47 -2.74 0.59 5.07
CA ARG A 47 -1.29 0.94 5.11
C ARG A 47 -0.28 -0.13 4.69
N ASP A 48 -0.71 -1.36 4.39
CA ASP A 48 0.16 -2.46 3.92
C ASP A 48 -0.52 -3.27 2.80
N LEU A 49 -1.19 -2.56 1.89
CA LEU A 49 -1.75 -3.18 0.70
C LEU A 49 -0.63 -3.60 -0.25
N LYS A 50 -0.62 -4.88 -0.61
CA LYS A 50 0.29 -5.52 -1.54
C LYS A 50 -0.37 -6.77 -2.12
N PRO A 51 0.08 -7.31 -3.27
CA PRO A 51 -0.60 -8.44 -3.91
C PRO A 51 -0.73 -9.68 -3.02
N SER A 52 0.22 -9.94 -2.12
CA SER A 52 0.14 -11.08 -1.18
C SER A 52 -0.94 -10.92 -0.09
N ASN A 53 -1.41 -9.69 0.16
CA ASN A 53 -2.47 -9.38 1.12
C ASN A 53 -3.85 -9.32 0.44
N LEU A 54 -3.91 -9.62 -0.87
CA LEU A 54 -5.13 -9.71 -1.65
C LEU A 54 -5.40 -11.17 -1.97
N LEU A 55 -6.20 -11.81 -1.12
CA LEU A 55 -6.50 -13.23 -1.21
C LEU A 55 -7.51 -13.46 -2.34
N VAL A 56 -7.34 -14.52 -3.12
CA VAL A 56 -8.18 -14.85 -4.27
C VAL A 56 -8.60 -16.31 -4.22
N ASN A 57 -9.87 -16.56 -4.54
CA ASN A 57 -10.41 -17.92 -4.60
C ASN A 57 -10.64 -18.43 -6.04
N SER A 58 -11.08 -19.69 -6.19
CA SER A 58 -11.36 -20.30 -7.50
C SER A 58 -12.44 -19.57 -8.33
N ASP A 59 -13.35 -18.85 -7.68
CA ASP A 59 -14.41 -18.06 -8.31
C ASP A 59 -13.94 -16.65 -8.70
N CYS A 60 -12.63 -16.39 -8.63
CA CYS A 60 -12.01 -15.06 -8.81
C CYS A 60 -12.54 -14.00 -7.84
N LEU A 61 -13.10 -14.41 -6.70
CA LEU A 61 -13.45 -13.49 -5.61
C LEU A 61 -12.18 -13.07 -4.89
N LEU A 62 -12.05 -11.76 -4.69
CA LEU A 62 -10.90 -11.15 -4.03
C LEU A 62 -11.32 -10.57 -2.68
N LYS A 63 -10.53 -10.86 -1.64
CA LYS A 63 -10.70 -10.32 -0.29
C LYS A 63 -9.42 -9.66 0.18
N ILE A 64 -9.56 -8.48 0.77
CA ILE A 64 -8.45 -7.78 1.43
C ILE A 64 -8.20 -8.47 2.78
N GLY A 65 -6.96 -8.87 3.03
CA GLY A 65 -6.53 -9.52 4.27
C GLY A 65 -5.37 -8.78 4.94
N ASP A 66 -4.94 -9.29 6.10
CA ASP A 66 -3.83 -8.75 6.90
C ASP A 66 -3.98 -7.28 7.34
N PHE A 67 -4.85 -7.09 8.34
CA PHE A 67 -5.10 -5.79 8.97
C PHE A 67 -4.13 -5.47 10.12
N GLY A 68 -3.01 -6.19 10.27
CA GLY A 68 -2.07 -5.97 11.38
C GLY A 68 -1.46 -4.56 11.40
N MET A 69 -1.36 -3.95 10.22
CA MET A 69 -0.85 -2.59 10.03
C MET A 69 -1.94 -1.53 9.90
N ALA A 70 -3.22 -1.93 9.95
CA ALA A 70 -4.35 -1.02 9.78
C ALA A 70 -4.52 -0.10 10.99
N ARG A 71 -5.05 1.10 10.76
CA ARG A 71 -5.27 2.13 11.79
C ARG A 71 -6.53 2.94 11.53
N LEU A 72 -7.17 3.40 12.60
CA LEU A 72 -8.24 4.39 12.56
C LEU A 72 -7.67 5.79 12.31
N ILE A 73 -8.36 6.63 11.54
CA ILE A 73 -7.95 8.02 11.28
C ILE A 73 -7.87 8.83 12.59
N GLU A 74 -8.81 8.64 13.52
CA GLU A 74 -8.87 9.40 14.77
C GLU A 74 -7.72 9.10 15.74
N GLN A 75 -7.17 7.88 15.71
CA GLN A 75 -6.06 7.46 16.57
C GLN A 75 -4.70 8.08 16.16
N ARG A 76 -4.65 8.88 15.08
CA ARG A 76 -3.45 9.55 14.58
C ARG A 76 -2.84 10.56 15.56
N LEU A 77 -3.68 11.20 16.39
CA LEU A 77 -3.23 12.22 17.35
C LEU A 77 -2.54 11.61 18.57
N ASP A 78 -2.99 10.44 19.01
CA ASP A 78 -2.38 9.71 20.14
C ASP A 78 -1.02 9.08 19.75
N ASP A 79 -0.84 8.77 18.47
CA ASP A 79 0.41 8.19 17.92
C ASP A 79 1.60 9.15 17.98
N GLN A 80 1.42 10.47 18.16
CA GLN A 80 2.55 11.41 18.34
C GLN A 80 3.45 11.01 19.52
N ASN A 81 2.90 10.39 20.57
CA ASN A 81 3.66 9.89 21.72
C ASN A 81 4.15 8.44 21.53
N ALA A 82 3.50 7.63 20.69
CA ALA A 82 3.90 6.25 20.40
C ALA A 82 5.01 6.15 19.35
N LEU A 83 5.12 7.14 18.46
CA LEU A 83 6.16 7.28 17.43
C LEU A 83 7.57 7.52 18.01
N LEU A 84 7.66 7.94 19.28
CA LEU A 84 8.92 8.06 20.04
C LEU A 84 9.40 6.71 20.61
N ASN A 85 8.57 5.66 20.55
CA ASN A 85 8.96 4.31 20.96
C ASN A 85 9.46 3.52 19.76
N ASP A 86 10.53 2.73 19.97
CA ASP A 86 11.25 1.85 19.01
C ASP A 86 10.38 0.92 18.12
N ASN A 87 9.07 0.85 18.34
CA ASN A 87 8.13 0.05 17.57
C ASN A 87 7.84 0.60 16.15
N TYR A 88 8.20 1.85 15.83
CA TYR A 88 8.09 2.34 14.45
C TYR A 88 9.28 1.89 13.59
N MET A 89 10.47 1.73 14.17
CA MET A 89 11.66 1.23 13.50
C MET A 89 11.46 -0.20 12.97
N THR A 90 10.64 -1.03 13.63
CA THR A 90 10.29 -2.39 13.17
C THR A 90 9.37 -2.41 11.94
N GLN A 91 8.65 -1.32 11.63
CA GLN A 91 7.85 -1.22 10.40
C GLN A 91 8.73 -1.11 9.13
N TYR A 92 10.03 -0.83 9.26
CA TYR A 92 10.97 -0.75 8.13
C TYR A 92 11.41 -2.13 7.59
N VAL A 93 10.97 -3.24 8.19
CA VAL A 93 11.35 -4.60 7.73
C VAL A 93 10.44 -5.12 6.59
N SER A 94 9.30 -4.47 6.33
CA SER A 94 8.36 -4.87 5.25
C SER A 94 8.72 -4.27 3.87
N THR A 95 8.13 -4.86 2.84
CA THR A 95 8.25 -4.47 1.43
C THR A 95 7.75 -3.03 1.19
N ARG A 96 8.63 -2.13 0.75
CA ARG A 96 8.33 -0.69 0.53
C ARG A 96 7.69 -0.38 -0.83
N TRP A 97 7.62 -1.37 -1.72
CA TRP A 97 7.30 -1.16 -3.14
C TRP A 97 5.92 -0.56 -3.40
N TYR A 98 4.99 -0.75 -2.47
CA TYR A 98 3.61 -0.27 -2.54
C TYR A 98 3.34 0.91 -1.61
N ARG A 99 4.32 1.38 -0.82
CA ARG A 99 4.11 2.47 0.13
C ARG A 99 4.01 3.80 -0.57
N ALA A 100 3.05 4.60 -0.14
CA ALA A 100 2.89 5.98 -0.56
C ALA A 100 4.08 6.84 -0.11
N PRO A 101 4.45 7.90 -0.87
CA PRO A 101 5.58 8.76 -0.53
C PRO A 101 5.51 9.33 0.89
N GLU A 102 4.34 9.76 1.35
CA GLU A 102 4.11 10.30 2.69
C GLU A 102 4.43 9.29 3.81
N LEU A 103 4.23 7.99 3.57
CA LEU A 103 4.63 6.93 4.50
C LEU A 103 6.13 6.62 4.45
N LEU A 104 6.80 6.89 3.31
CA LEU A 104 8.26 6.73 3.19
C LEU A 104 9.01 7.83 3.95
N PHE A 105 8.42 9.01 4.04
CA PHE A 105 8.97 10.17 4.75
C PHE A 105 8.43 10.32 6.18
N SER A 106 7.63 9.37 6.67
CA SER A 106 7.03 9.41 8.01
C SER A 106 6.29 10.74 8.28
N LEU A 107 5.59 11.26 7.27
CA LEU A 107 4.76 12.45 7.43
C LEU A 107 3.62 12.13 8.40
N ILE A 108 3.26 13.10 9.24
CA ILE A 108 2.23 12.91 10.28
C ILE A 108 0.81 13.00 9.67
N ASP A 109 0.68 13.65 8.51
CA ASP A 109 -0.58 14.01 7.87
C ASP A 109 -0.92 13.15 6.64
N TYR A 110 -0.83 11.82 6.79
CA TYR A 110 -1.31 10.87 5.77
C TYR A 110 -2.78 10.52 5.98
N ASP A 111 -3.49 10.16 4.91
CA ASP A 111 -4.90 9.77 4.95
C ASP A 111 -5.18 8.43 4.24
N THR A 112 -6.46 8.17 3.89
CA THR A 112 -6.86 6.97 3.15
C THR A 112 -6.24 6.87 1.75
N LYS A 113 -5.66 7.95 1.22
CA LYS A 113 -5.03 7.97 -0.11
C LYS A 113 -3.75 7.13 -0.18
N VAL A 114 -3.13 6.80 0.95
CA VAL A 114 -2.00 5.85 0.98
C VAL A 114 -2.38 4.48 0.42
N ASP A 115 -3.62 4.04 0.67
CA ASP A 115 -4.14 2.77 0.16
C ASP A 115 -4.46 2.88 -1.34
N ILE A 116 -4.87 4.06 -1.81
CA ILE A 116 -5.12 4.34 -3.24
C ILE A 116 -3.81 4.30 -4.02
N TRP A 117 -2.72 4.86 -3.47
CA TRP A 117 -1.38 4.72 -4.03
C TRP A 117 -0.97 3.25 -4.15
N SER A 118 -1.17 2.48 -3.08
CA SER A 118 -0.87 1.05 -3.04
C SER A 118 -1.66 0.29 -4.11
N ALA A 119 -2.96 0.57 -4.24
CA ALA A 119 -3.82 0.00 -5.29
C ALA A 119 -3.35 0.35 -6.70
N GLY A 120 -2.85 1.57 -6.93
CA GLY A 120 -2.24 1.98 -8.20
C GLY A 120 -0.98 1.18 -8.54
N CYS A 121 -0.10 0.96 -7.56
CA CYS A 121 1.09 0.12 -7.72
C CYS A 121 0.72 -1.34 -8.06
N ILE A 122 -0.29 -1.89 -7.39
CA ILE A 122 -0.81 -3.25 -7.64
C ILE A 122 -1.43 -3.35 -9.03
N PHE A 123 -2.21 -2.35 -9.44
CA PHE A 123 -2.79 -2.31 -10.78
C PHE A 123 -1.73 -2.30 -11.87
N ALA A 124 -0.70 -1.46 -11.72
CA ALA A 124 0.43 -1.45 -12.63
C ALA A 124 1.17 -2.81 -12.66
N GLU A 125 1.36 -3.44 -11.51
CA GLU A 125 2.01 -4.76 -11.42
C GLU A 125 1.20 -5.87 -12.11
N MET A 126 -0.14 -5.84 -12.02
CA MET A 126 -0.99 -6.76 -12.78
C MET A 126 -0.78 -6.61 -14.30
N LEU A 127 -0.67 -5.37 -14.79
CA LEU A 127 -0.46 -5.07 -16.21
C LEU A 127 0.95 -5.42 -16.69
N LEU A 128 1.96 -5.12 -15.86
CA LEU A 128 3.37 -5.26 -16.22
C LEU A 128 3.94 -6.65 -15.93
N ARG A 129 3.24 -7.47 -15.12
CA ARG A 129 3.76 -8.74 -14.57
C ARG A 129 5.08 -8.62 -13.83
N ARG A 130 5.34 -7.42 -13.29
CA ARG A 130 6.51 -7.07 -12.47
C ARG A 130 6.18 -5.85 -11.63
N GLN A 131 6.88 -5.69 -10.52
CA GLN A 131 6.66 -4.56 -9.63
C GLN A 131 6.94 -3.22 -10.33
N LEU A 132 6.11 -2.21 -10.00
CA LEU A 132 6.26 -0.87 -10.55
C LEU A 132 7.47 -0.14 -9.97
N PHE A 133 7.64 -0.18 -8.65
CA PHE A 133 8.70 0.53 -7.92
C PHE A 133 9.52 -0.41 -7.00
N PRO A 134 10.34 -1.32 -7.54
CA PRO A 134 11.14 -2.26 -6.73
C PRO A 134 12.41 -1.62 -6.14
N GLY A 135 12.26 -0.66 -5.23
CA GLY A 135 13.39 -0.06 -4.51
C GLY A 135 14.08 -1.03 -3.56
N LYS A 136 15.42 -0.97 -3.48
CA LYS A 136 16.24 -1.86 -2.61
C LYS A 136 16.27 -1.41 -1.14
N ASP A 137 16.13 -0.11 -0.93
CA ASP A 137 16.14 0.57 0.35
C ASP A 137 15.26 1.83 0.26
N ALA A 138 15.09 2.57 1.36
CA ALA A 138 14.24 3.76 1.39
C ALA A 138 14.68 4.83 0.38
N GLY A 139 15.99 5.08 0.26
CA GLY A 139 16.53 6.07 -0.67
C GLY A 139 16.36 5.62 -2.13
N SER A 140 16.60 4.34 -2.41
CA SER A 140 16.35 3.74 -3.72
C SER A 140 14.86 3.79 -4.09
N GLN A 141 13.95 3.59 -3.13
CA GLN A 141 12.50 3.66 -3.34
C GLN A 141 12.05 5.08 -3.74
N VAL A 142 12.54 6.09 -3.03
CA VAL A 142 12.24 7.49 -3.37
C VAL A 142 12.78 7.84 -4.76
N LYS A 143 14.03 7.45 -5.06
CA LYS A 143 14.65 7.70 -6.37
C LYS A 143 13.86 7.11 -7.53
N ILE A 144 13.37 5.87 -7.40
CA ILE A 144 12.59 5.24 -8.48
C ILE A 144 11.22 5.91 -8.66
N ILE A 145 10.56 6.32 -7.58
CA ILE A 145 9.29 7.06 -7.66
C ILE A 145 9.50 8.38 -8.40
N VAL A 146 10.51 9.16 -8.00
CA VAL A 146 10.85 10.45 -8.64
C VAL A 146 11.27 10.26 -10.10
N TYR A 147 11.96 9.17 -10.43
CA TYR A 147 12.34 8.86 -11.80
C TYR A 147 11.12 8.69 -12.72
N TYR A 148 10.05 8.05 -12.25
CA TYR A 148 8.84 7.82 -13.04
C TYR A 148 7.83 8.97 -13.01
N LEU A 149 7.65 9.62 -11.86
CA LEU A 149 6.62 10.66 -11.66
C LEU A 149 7.17 12.09 -11.77
N GLY A 150 8.49 12.26 -11.83
CA GLY A 150 9.16 13.55 -11.79
C GLY A 150 9.46 14.04 -10.38
N THR A 151 10.19 15.15 -10.31
CA THR A 151 10.49 15.83 -9.04
C THR A 151 9.20 16.38 -8.44
N PRO A 152 8.94 16.14 -7.13
CA PRO A 152 7.77 16.70 -6.46
C PRO A 152 7.74 18.23 -6.54
N GLU A 153 6.55 18.80 -6.42
CA GLU A 153 6.37 20.25 -6.34
C GLU A 153 7.06 20.84 -5.11
N LYS A 154 7.36 22.15 -5.16
CA LYS A 154 8.16 22.82 -4.13
C LYS A 154 7.53 22.74 -2.74
N ASP A 155 6.21 22.85 -2.65
CA ASP A 155 5.43 22.72 -1.43
C ASP A 155 5.56 21.32 -0.80
N VAL A 156 5.53 20.26 -1.62
CA VAL A 156 5.76 18.88 -1.17
C VAL A 156 7.20 18.74 -0.66
N MET A 157 8.18 19.29 -1.39
CA MET A 157 9.59 19.29 -0.98
C MET A 157 9.82 20.06 0.33
N GLU A 158 9.13 21.18 0.55
CA GLU A 158 9.17 21.94 1.80
C GLU A 158 8.56 21.16 2.96
N ARG A 159 7.42 20.49 2.76
CA ARG A 159 6.82 19.62 3.78
C ARG A 159 7.74 18.46 4.17
N ILE A 160 8.37 17.81 3.20
CA ILE A 160 9.34 16.73 3.44
C ILE A 160 10.62 17.24 4.12
N SER A 161 11.01 18.50 3.93
CA SER A 161 12.22 19.05 4.60
C SER A 161 11.92 19.67 5.97
N SER A 162 10.65 19.82 6.33
CA SER A 162 10.21 20.45 7.58
C SER A 162 10.40 19.54 8.82
N ASN A 163 10.38 20.15 10.01
CA ASN A 163 10.45 19.45 11.31
C ASN A 163 9.26 18.52 11.59
N LEU A 164 8.30 18.40 10.67
CA LEU A 164 7.19 17.44 10.74
C LEU A 164 7.60 16.02 10.39
N ILE A 165 8.81 15.82 9.85
CA ILE A 165 9.40 14.47 9.75
C ILE A 165 9.91 14.05 11.11
N ILE A 166 9.34 12.96 11.62
CA ILE A 166 9.83 12.30 12.82
C ILE A 166 11.16 11.63 12.46
N ARG A 167 12.24 12.12 13.06
CA ARG A 167 13.61 11.59 12.91
C ARG A 167 13.89 10.44 13.84
#